data_AF-A0A3R9BP26-F1
#
_entry.id   AF-A0A3R9BP26-F1
#
_cell.length_a   1.000
_cell.length_b   1.000
_cell.length_c   1.000
_cell.angle_alpha   90.00
_cell.angle_beta   90.00
_cell.angle_gamma   90.00
#
_symmetry.space_group_name_H-M   'P 1'
#
loop_
_entity.id
_entity.type
_entity.pdbx_description
1 polymer ?
#
loop_
_entity_poly.entity_id
_entity_poly.type
_entity_poly.pdbx_seq_one_letter_code
_entity_poly.pdbx_strand_id
1 'polypeptide(L)'
;MTQVLDDLVALLSLEQIEENLFRGRSQDLGFRQLFGGQVLGQCISAASQTVEEARHVHSMHGYFLRPGDASLPVVYQVERTRDGGSFSTRRVVAVQKGQPIFFCSASFQYDEEGFHHQSEMPDVPGPEDLKSETELARMVAPMIPERMRERLTSDKPIEIRPVTLINPFAPQPCEPVKYVWFRAAGDLPDDPQLHKYLLAYASDFNLLTTSMQPHGVSVFQKFMQVASLDHSLWFHRNLRMDDWLLYAMDSPWAGNARGFSRASIYNRQGELVASAAQEGLTRVREDWK
;
A
#
# COMPACT_ATOMS: atom_id res chain seq x y z
N MET A 1 16.36 14.25 2.42
CA MET A 1 15.19 13.66 1.73
C MET A 1 15.29 13.92 0.24
N THR A 2 14.82 13.00 -0.60
CA THR A 2 14.73 13.24 -2.05
C THR A 2 13.46 14.05 -2.34
N GLN A 3 13.46 14.91 -3.36
CA GLN A 3 12.27 15.72 -3.70
C GLN A 3 11.00 14.87 -3.89
N VAL A 4 11.14 13.67 -4.48
CA VAL A 4 10.02 12.76 -4.71
C VAL A 4 9.46 12.21 -3.39
N LEU A 5 10.31 11.95 -2.40
CA LEU A 5 9.88 11.53 -1.06
C LEU A 5 9.20 12.69 -0.32
N ASP A 6 9.75 13.90 -0.39
CA ASP A 6 9.14 15.10 0.20
C ASP A 6 7.74 15.34 -0.38
N ASP A 7 7.58 15.16 -1.69
CA ASP A 7 6.29 15.26 -2.37
C ASP A 7 5.29 14.19 -1.86
N LEU A 8 5.75 12.96 -1.57
CA LEU A 8 4.89 11.92 -1.00
C LEU A 8 4.51 12.25 0.46
N VAL A 9 5.45 12.72 1.27
CA VAL A 9 5.15 13.14 2.66
C VAL A 9 4.11 14.26 2.65
N ALA A 10 4.32 15.28 1.81
CA ALA A 10 3.37 16.38 1.63
C ALA A 10 2.01 15.91 1.07
N LEU A 11 1.98 14.87 0.24
CA LEU A 11 0.74 14.26 -0.27
C LEU A 11 -0.08 13.62 0.85
N LEU A 12 0.57 13.04 1.86
CA LEU A 12 -0.09 12.42 3.02
C LEU A 12 -0.47 13.44 4.11
N SER A 13 0.11 14.64 4.07
CA SER A 13 -0.35 15.79 4.85
C SER A 13 -1.63 16.36 4.24
N LEU A 14 -2.73 16.32 4.99
CA LEU A 14 -4.03 16.79 4.51
C LEU A 14 -4.29 18.25 4.90
N GLU A 15 -5.01 18.96 4.04
CA GLU A 15 -5.62 20.25 4.39
C GLU A 15 -6.86 19.97 5.26
N GLN A 16 -6.89 20.48 6.49
CA GLN A 16 -8.09 20.45 7.31
C GLN A 16 -9.07 21.54 6.83
N ILE A 17 -10.27 21.15 6.41
CA ILE A 17 -11.36 22.06 6.02
C ILE A 17 -12.24 22.36 7.23
N GLU A 18 -12.49 21.35 8.07
CA GLU A 18 -13.30 21.41 9.30
C GLU A 18 -12.85 20.31 10.28
N GLU A 19 -13.36 20.30 11.52
CA GLU A 19 -13.01 19.41 12.64
C GLU A 19 -12.91 17.94 12.26
N ASN A 20 -13.76 17.46 11.35
CA ASN A 20 -13.75 16.08 10.87
C ASN A 20 -13.80 15.98 9.33
N LEU A 21 -13.33 17.02 8.65
CA LEU A 21 -13.36 17.12 7.19
C LEU A 21 -12.01 17.58 6.65
N PHE A 22 -11.40 16.74 5.81
CA PHE A 22 -10.06 16.97 5.28
C PHE A 22 -10.04 16.90 3.75
N ARG A 23 -9.04 17.52 3.13
CA ARG A 23 -8.79 17.46 1.69
C ARG A 23 -7.38 16.97 1.42
N GLY A 24 -7.27 15.91 0.64
CA GLY A 24 -6.01 15.41 0.10
C GLY A 24 -5.84 15.80 -1.36
N ARG A 25 -4.60 16.12 -1.73
CA ARG A 25 -4.21 16.21 -3.14
C ARG A 25 -4.12 14.80 -3.74
N SER A 26 -4.13 14.71 -5.05
CA SER A 26 -3.89 13.46 -5.78
C SER A 26 -2.61 13.54 -6.58
N GLN A 27 -1.92 12.40 -6.66
CA GLN A 27 -0.77 12.22 -7.52
C GLN A 27 -1.14 11.24 -8.63
N ASP A 28 -0.99 11.68 -9.88
CA ASP A 28 -1.08 10.76 -10.99
C ASP A 28 0.21 9.96 -11.06
N LEU A 29 0.17 8.75 -10.50
CA LEU A 29 1.28 7.85 -10.68
C LEU A 29 1.38 7.42 -12.13
N GLY A 30 0.31 7.48 -12.94
CA GLY A 30 0.14 7.04 -14.34
C GLY A 30 -0.78 5.81 -14.47
N PHE A 31 -1.40 5.37 -13.38
CA PHE A 31 -2.34 4.24 -13.40
C PHE A 31 -3.67 4.67 -14.01
N ARG A 32 -4.51 3.71 -14.41
CA ARG A 32 -5.82 4.04 -14.98
C ARG A 32 -6.75 4.76 -13.99
N GLN A 33 -6.58 4.48 -12.70
CA GLN A 33 -7.31 5.09 -11.60
C GLN A 33 -6.34 5.59 -10.55
N LEU A 34 -6.82 6.47 -9.66
CA LEU A 34 -6.08 6.89 -8.48
C LEU A 34 -5.53 5.69 -7.72
N PHE A 35 -4.27 5.78 -7.29
CA PHE A 35 -3.61 4.70 -6.59
C PHE A 35 -4.26 4.43 -5.23
N GLY A 36 -4.58 3.16 -4.94
CA GLY A 36 -5.29 2.76 -3.74
C GLY A 36 -4.49 3.08 -2.47
N GLY A 37 -3.18 2.82 -2.48
CA GLY A 37 -2.27 3.20 -1.39
C GLY A 37 -2.33 4.68 -1.01
N GLN A 38 -2.51 5.59 -1.98
CA GLN A 38 -2.70 7.02 -1.66
C GLN A 38 -3.93 7.23 -0.79
N VAL A 39 -5.05 6.60 -1.16
CA VAL A 39 -6.31 6.71 -0.42
C VAL A 39 -6.18 6.06 0.97
N LEU A 40 -5.49 4.92 1.08
CA LEU A 40 -5.24 4.25 2.36
C LEU A 40 -4.42 5.14 3.31
N GLY A 41 -3.27 5.64 2.86
CA GLY A 41 -2.40 6.49 3.67
C GLY A 41 -3.09 7.80 4.10
N GLN A 42 -3.80 8.45 3.17
CA GLN A 42 -4.58 9.66 3.48
C GLN A 42 -5.76 9.37 4.43
N CYS A 43 -6.43 8.22 4.32
CA CYS A 43 -7.49 7.84 5.26
C CYS A 43 -6.98 7.66 6.70
N ILE A 44 -5.83 6.98 6.89
CA ILE A 44 -5.23 6.88 8.23
C ILE A 44 -4.83 8.27 8.73
N SER A 45 -4.18 9.09 7.89
CA SER A 45 -3.80 10.47 8.23
C SER A 45 -4.99 11.31 8.69
N ALA A 46 -6.13 11.24 8.00
CA ALA A 46 -7.36 11.92 8.41
C ALA A 46 -7.91 11.40 9.74
N ALA A 47 -7.97 10.08 9.93
CA ALA A 47 -8.47 9.47 11.16
C ALA A 47 -7.61 9.81 12.37
N SER A 48 -6.28 9.72 12.22
CA SER A 48 -5.29 10.04 13.24
C SER A 48 -5.40 11.46 13.77
N GLN A 49 -5.72 12.43 12.92
CA GLN A 49 -5.91 13.84 13.33
C GLN A 49 -7.15 14.07 14.21
N THR A 50 -7.99 13.05 14.41
CA THR A 50 -9.23 13.13 15.21
C THR A 50 -9.20 12.29 16.49
N VAL A 51 -8.04 11.70 16.83
CA VAL A 51 -7.82 10.95 18.08
C VAL A 51 -6.78 11.66 18.94
N GLU A 52 -6.70 11.28 20.22
CA GLU A 52 -5.62 11.73 21.09
C GLU A 52 -4.26 11.26 20.56
N GLU A 53 -3.23 12.10 20.68
CA GLU A 53 -1.89 11.86 20.12
C GLU A 53 -1.25 10.55 20.62
N ALA A 54 -1.52 10.16 21.87
CA ALA A 54 -1.02 8.93 22.48
C ALA A 54 -1.75 7.66 22.00
N ARG A 55 -2.84 7.77 21.21
CA ARG A 55 -3.52 6.63 20.61
C ARG A 55 -2.99 6.39 19.21
N HIS A 56 -2.39 5.25 19.00
CA HIS A 56 -1.82 4.87 17.71
C HIS A 56 -2.74 3.93 16.96
N VAL A 57 -2.79 4.08 15.63
CA VAL A 57 -3.53 3.12 14.79
C VAL A 57 -2.92 1.74 14.94
N HIS A 58 -3.77 0.74 15.19
CA HIS A 58 -3.39 -0.67 15.26
C HIS A 58 -4.11 -1.52 14.21
N SER A 59 -5.21 -1.04 13.63
CA SER A 59 -5.81 -1.67 12.45
C SER A 59 -6.60 -0.72 11.57
N MET A 60 -6.73 -1.08 10.30
CA MET A 60 -7.70 -0.51 9.37
C MET A 60 -8.31 -1.59 8.48
N HIS A 61 -9.57 -1.37 8.08
CA HIS A 61 -10.28 -2.21 7.13
C HIS A 61 -11.10 -1.31 6.21
N GLY A 62 -10.95 -1.45 4.89
CA GLY A 62 -11.69 -0.62 3.96
C GLY A 62 -11.99 -1.27 2.61
N TYR A 63 -12.95 -0.68 1.90
CA TYR A 63 -13.44 -1.14 0.61
C TYR A 63 -13.32 -0.04 -0.44
N PHE A 64 -12.76 -0.39 -1.59
CA PHE A 64 -12.73 0.43 -2.79
C PHE A 64 -14.05 0.26 -3.55
N LEU A 65 -14.78 1.35 -3.72
CA LEU A 65 -16.13 1.34 -4.30
C LEU A 65 -16.12 1.78 -5.76
N ARG A 66 -15.27 2.76 -6.09
CA ARG A 66 -15.25 3.41 -7.40
C ARG A 66 -13.82 3.79 -7.77
N PRO A 67 -13.47 3.82 -9.07
CA PRO A 67 -12.17 4.32 -9.50
C PRO A 67 -12.05 5.81 -9.15
N GLY A 68 -10.99 6.17 -8.43
CA GLY A 68 -10.65 7.57 -8.18
C GLY A 68 -10.04 8.23 -9.42
N ASP A 69 -10.19 9.54 -9.50
CA ASP A 69 -9.66 10.41 -10.55
C ASP A 69 -8.44 11.17 -10.02
N ALA A 70 -7.25 10.89 -10.56
CA ALA A 70 -6.00 11.47 -10.08
C ALA A 70 -5.84 12.97 -10.43
N SER A 71 -6.69 13.51 -11.31
CA SER A 71 -6.71 14.94 -11.63
C SER A 71 -7.47 15.79 -10.61
N LEU A 72 -8.17 15.15 -9.66
CA LEU A 72 -9.02 15.81 -8.68
C LEU A 72 -8.55 15.55 -7.25
N PRO A 73 -8.76 16.49 -6.31
CA PRO A 73 -8.54 16.24 -4.89
C PRO A 73 -9.55 15.20 -4.37
N VAL A 74 -9.26 14.64 -3.20
CA VAL A 74 -10.15 13.74 -2.47
C VAL A 74 -10.57 14.40 -1.17
N VAL A 75 -11.85 14.36 -0.84
CA VAL A 75 -12.37 14.84 0.45
C VAL A 75 -12.55 13.66 1.39
N TYR A 76 -12.01 13.76 2.60
CA TYR A 76 -12.08 12.73 3.63
C TYR A 76 -13.00 13.20 4.75
N GLN A 77 -14.12 12.48 4.93
CA GLN A 77 -15.07 12.72 6.02
C GLN A 77 -14.81 11.71 7.12
N VAL A 78 -14.51 12.19 8.32
CA VAL A 78 -14.23 11.35 9.48
C VAL A 78 -15.45 11.34 10.40
N GLU A 79 -15.87 10.17 10.82
CA GLU A 79 -16.90 9.96 11.83
C GLU A 79 -16.22 9.40 13.08
N ARG A 80 -16.39 10.09 14.22
CA ARG A 80 -15.90 9.62 15.52
C ARG A 80 -16.87 8.58 16.09
N THR A 81 -16.76 7.36 15.58
CA THR A 81 -17.69 6.26 15.92
C THR A 81 -17.68 5.92 17.41
N ARG A 82 -16.50 5.93 18.05
CA ARG A 82 -16.37 5.65 19.50
C ARG A 82 -15.07 6.19 20.06
N ASP A 83 -15.12 6.73 21.28
CA ASP A 83 -13.98 6.93 22.16
C ASP A 83 -14.25 6.20 23.49
N GLY A 84 -13.54 5.10 23.72
CA GLY A 84 -13.57 4.35 24.97
C GLY A 84 -12.32 4.58 25.81
N GLY A 85 -12.21 3.84 26.93
CA GLY A 85 -11.06 3.90 27.83
C GLY A 85 -9.75 3.58 27.13
N SER A 86 -9.65 2.41 26.49
CA SER A 86 -8.40 1.98 25.80
C SER A 86 -8.43 2.19 24.28
N PHE A 87 -9.61 2.23 23.66
CA PHE A 87 -9.75 2.21 22.19
C PHE A 87 -10.56 3.38 21.65
N SER A 88 -10.10 3.94 20.52
CA SER A 88 -10.88 4.82 19.65
C SER A 88 -11.16 4.15 18.32
N THR A 89 -12.35 4.39 17.77
CA THR A 89 -12.73 3.92 16.43
C THR A 89 -13.16 5.11 15.59
N ARG A 90 -12.63 5.18 14.37
CA ARG A 90 -12.97 6.18 13.36
C ARG A 90 -13.45 5.49 12.10
N ARG A 91 -14.52 6.01 11.49
CA ARG A 91 -14.90 5.65 10.12
C ARG A 91 -14.52 6.80 9.21
N VAL A 92 -13.86 6.51 8.10
CA VAL A 92 -13.47 7.52 7.10
C VAL A 92 -14.13 7.21 5.78
N VAL A 93 -14.72 8.22 5.15
CA VAL A 93 -15.27 8.11 3.80
C VAL A 93 -14.52 9.07 2.88
N ALA A 94 -13.86 8.51 1.86
CA ALA A 94 -13.19 9.25 0.82
C ALA A 94 -14.18 9.55 -0.32
N VAL A 95 -14.29 10.82 -0.70
CA VAL A 95 -15.31 11.31 -1.63
C VAL A 95 -14.65 12.06 -2.80
N GLN A 96 -15.09 11.72 -4.01
CA GLN A 96 -14.84 12.51 -5.22
C GLN A 96 -16.13 12.67 -6.00
N LYS A 97 -16.32 13.82 -6.66
CA LYS A 97 -17.52 14.12 -7.48
C LYS A 97 -18.84 13.86 -6.71
N GLY A 98 -18.84 14.12 -5.40
CA GLY A 98 -19.99 13.89 -4.52
C GLY A 98 -20.33 12.41 -4.25
N GLN A 99 -19.45 11.47 -4.62
CA GLN A 99 -19.66 10.04 -4.46
C GLN A 99 -18.54 9.41 -3.63
N PRO A 100 -18.86 8.48 -2.70
CA PRO A 100 -17.85 7.69 -2.00
C PRO A 100 -17.04 6.85 -3.00
N ILE A 101 -15.72 7.01 -2.99
CA ILE A 101 -14.79 6.18 -3.77
C ILE A 101 -14.17 5.08 -2.93
N PHE A 102 -14.05 5.31 -1.62
CA PHE A 102 -13.52 4.37 -0.64
C PHE A 102 -14.10 4.68 0.73
N PHE A 103 -14.20 3.68 1.60
CA PHE A 103 -14.40 3.91 3.03
C PHE A 103 -13.56 2.93 3.84
N CYS A 104 -13.18 3.31 5.04
CA CYS A 104 -12.57 2.41 6.00
C CYS A 104 -13.07 2.64 7.42
N SER A 105 -12.87 1.65 8.27
CA SER A 105 -12.85 1.81 9.72
C SER A 105 -11.41 1.62 10.21
N ALA A 106 -10.94 2.52 11.06
CA ALA A 106 -9.64 2.46 11.69
C ALA A 106 -9.80 2.44 13.21
N SER A 107 -8.99 1.60 13.88
CA SER A 107 -8.99 1.43 15.32
C SER A 107 -7.65 1.83 15.90
N PHE A 108 -7.71 2.52 17.04
CA PHE A 108 -6.58 3.14 17.72
C PHE A 108 -6.54 2.72 19.18
N GLN A 109 -5.34 2.58 19.74
CA GLN A 109 -5.11 2.15 21.12
C GLN A 109 -3.89 2.88 21.68
N TYR A 110 -3.83 3.05 23.00
CA TYR A 110 -2.59 3.41 23.69
C TYR A 110 -1.59 2.25 23.69
N ASP A 111 -0.32 2.55 23.97
CA ASP A 111 0.67 1.51 24.26
C ASP A 111 0.35 0.82 25.60
N GLU A 112 0.33 -0.52 25.58
CA GLU A 112 0.06 -1.36 26.74
C GLU A 112 0.96 -2.61 26.69
N GLU A 113 1.43 -3.09 27.85
CA GLU A 113 2.13 -4.37 27.95
C GLU A 113 1.16 -5.55 27.81
N GLY A 114 1.63 -6.67 27.26
CA GLY A 114 0.78 -7.83 27.04
C GLY A 114 1.53 -9.11 26.68
N PHE A 115 0.79 -10.05 26.11
CA PHE A 115 1.40 -11.28 25.59
C PHE A 115 2.11 -11.03 24.27
N HIS A 116 3.23 -11.70 24.06
CA HIS A 116 4.03 -11.54 22.86
C HIS A 116 4.40 -12.90 22.26
N HIS A 117 4.09 -13.07 20.97
CA HIS A 117 4.61 -14.10 20.08
C HIS A 117 4.52 -13.56 18.65
N GLN A 118 5.26 -14.15 17.72
CA GLN A 118 5.15 -13.86 16.29
C GLN A 118 5.59 -15.07 15.47
N SER A 119 5.19 -15.09 14.20
CA SER A 119 5.78 -16.01 13.22
C SER A 119 7.24 -15.61 12.92
N GLU A 120 8.05 -16.59 12.55
CA GLU A 120 9.43 -16.35 12.13
C GLU A 120 9.47 -15.67 10.76
N MET A 121 10.41 -14.74 10.59
CA MET A 121 10.69 -14.13 9.30
C MET A 121 11.26 -15.19 8.34
N PRO A 122 10.80 -15.27 7.08
CA PRO A 122 11.35 -16.21 6.11
C PRO A 122 12.81 -15.90 5.79
N ASP A 123 13.61 -16.94 5.55
CA ASP A 123 15.00 -16.83 5.13
C ASP A 123 15.08 -16.44 3.65
N VAL A 124 15.47 -15.19 3.39
CA VAL A 124 15.61 -14.62 2.04
C VAL A 124 16.88 -13.76 1.96
N PRO A 125 17.45 -13.57 0.76
CA PRO A 125 18.56 -12.65 0.57
C PRO A 125 18.26 -11.25 1.12
N GLY A 126 19.26 -10.63 1.74
CA GLY A 126 19.19 -9.25 2.22
C GLY A 126 19.03 -8.24 1.08
N PRO A 127 18.53 -7.03 1.37
CA PRO A 127 18.28 -6.02 0.35
C PRO A 127 19.55 -5.56 -0.36
N GLU A 128 20.72 -5.62 0.28
CA GLU A 128 22.01 -5.16 -0.24
C GLU A 128 22.40 -5.81 -1.58
N ASP A 129 22.11 -7.09 -1.74
CA ASP A 129 22.49 -7.88 -2.92
C ASP A 129 21.45 -7.79 -4.05
N LEU A 130 20.34 -7.08 -3.83
CA LEU A 130 19.22 -7.00 -4.75
C LEU A 130 19.20 -5.65 -5.48
N LYS A 131 18.79 -5.70 -6.75
CA LYS A 131 18.50 -4.52 -7.54
C LYS A 131 17.09 -4.03 -7.26
N SER A 132 16.90 -2.72 -7.20
CA SER A 132 15.58 -2.10 -7.14
C SER A 132 14.80 -2.30 -8.45
N GLU A 133 13.46 -2.22 -8.37
CA GLU A 133 12.59 -2.22 -9.55
C GLU A 133 12.99 -1.13 -10.55
N THR A 134 13.39 0.05 -10.06
CA THR A 134 13.85 1.16 -10.90
C THR A 134 15.17 0.84 -11.60
N GLU A 135 16.15 0.24 -10.91
CA GLU A 135 17.40 -0.21 -11.54
C GLU A 135 17.16 -1.30 -12.59
N LEU A 136 16.31 -2.28 -12.26
CA LEU A 136 15.91 -3.34 -13.19
C LEU A 136 15.22 -2.76 -14.43
N ALA A 137 14.31 -1.80 -14.24
CA ALA A 137 13.64 -1.11 -15.35
C ALA A 137 14.63 -0.32 -16.22
N ARG A 138 15.62 0.36 -15.62
CA ARG A 138 16.69 1.06 -16.36
C ARG A 138 17.53 0.11 -17.20
N MET A 139 17.84 -1.09 -16.70
CA MET A 139 18.61 -2.10 -17.44
C MET A 139 17.89 -2.59 -18.70
N VAL A 140 16.56 -2.66 -18.68
CA VAL A 140 15.75 -3.11 -19.82
C VAL A 140 14.99 -1.98 -20.51
N ALA A 141 15.34 -0.72 -20.24
CA ALA A 141 14.62 0.46 -20.74
C ALA A 141 14.36 0.47 -22.25
N PRO A 142 15.27 0.00 -23.14
CA PRO A 142 15.01 -0.09 -24.58
C PRO A 142 13.84 -1.04 -24.93
N MET A 143 13.59 -2.06 -24.10
CA MET A 143 12.52 -3.05 -24.29
C MET A 143 11.19 -2.60 -23.69
N ILE A 144 11.20 -1.56 -22.84
CA ILE A 144 9.99 -0.99 -22.25
C ILE A 144 9.26 -0.14 -23.32
N PRO A 145 7.93 -0.31 -23.49
CA PRO A 145 7.13 0.56 -24.34
C PRO A 145 7.35 2.04 -24.02
N GLU A 146 7.54 2.87 -25.05
CA GLU A 146 7.93 4.28 -24.91
C GLU A 146 7.04 5.07 -23.94
N ARG A 147 5.72 4.86 -24.01
CA ARG A 147 4.70 5.49 -23.14
C ARG A 147 4.89 5.21 -21.64
N MET A 148 5.66 4.19 -21.28
CA MET A 148 5.86 3.72 -19.91
C MET A 148 7.31 3.91 -19.43
N ARG A 149 8.24 4.12 -20.35
CA ARG A 149 9.68 4.09 -20.09
C ARG A 149 10.10 5.13 -19.06
N GLU A 150 9.74 6.40 -19.27
CA GLU A 150 10.05 7.49 -18.35
C GLU A 150 9.57 7.12 -16.95
N ARG A 151 8.27 6.85 -16.82
CA ARG A 151 7.65 6.52 -15.53
C ARG A 151 8.28 5.32 -14.82
N LEU A 152 8.64 4.25 -15.52
CA LEU A 152 9.23 3.05 -14.89
C LEU A 152 10.71 3.24 -14.54
N THR A 153 11.41 4.20 -15.15
CA THR A 153 12.84 4.46 -14.93
C THR A 153 13.12 5.66 -14.02
N SER A 154 12.12 6.50 -13.77
CA SER A 154 12.19 7.61 -12.81
C SER A 154 12.34 7.13 -11.37
N ASP A 155 12.98 7.96 -10.56
CA ASP A 155 13.08 7.75 -9.12
C ASP A 155 11.70 7.67 -8.46
N LYS A 156 11.61 6.89 -7.39
CA LYS A 156 10.37 6.59 -6.66
C LYS A 156 10.53 6.99 -5.19
N PRO A 157 9.44 7.42 -4.53
CA PRO A 157 9.50 7.76 -3.11
C PRO A 157 9.62 6.50 -2.24
N ILE A 158 9.18 5.36 -2.75
CA ILE A 158 9.35 4.04 -2.14
C ILE A 158 10.30 3.24 -3.03
N GLU A 159 11.45 2.87 -2.49
CA GLU A 159 12.38 1.94 -3.09
C GLU A 159 11.88 0.52 -2.86
N ILE A 160 11.74 -0.27 -3.91
CA ILE A 160 11.31 -1.68 -3.84
C ILE A 160 12.39 -2.54 -4.51
N ARG A 161 12.85 -3.57 -3.81
CA ARG A 161 13.83 -4.56 -4.26
C ARG A 161 13.20 -5.96 -4.25
N PRO A 162 12.80 -6.50 -5.41
CA PRO A 162 12.21 -7.82 -5.46
C PRO A 162 13.25 -8.91 -5.18
N VAL A 163 12.92 -9.83 -4.26
CA VAL A 163 13.64 -11.10 -4.12
C VAL A 163 13.17 -12.06 -5.22
N THR A 164 11.85 -12.12 -5.43
CA THR A 164 11.24 -12.93 -6.50
C THR A 164 11.21 -12.13 -7.81
N LEU A 165 12.15 -12.40 -8.72
CA LEU A 165 12.22 -11.73 -10.02
C LEU A 165 11.22 -12.33 -11.02
N ILE A 166 10.27 -11.53 -11.47
CA ILE A 166 9.30 -11.90 -12.51
C ILE A 166 9.39 -10.86 -13.62
N ASN A 167 9.47 -11.30 -14.88
CA ASN A 167 9.35 -10.40 -16.02
C ASN A 167 7.88 -9.97 -16.15
N PRO A 168 7.54 -8.69 -15.90
CA PRO A 168 6.14 -8.24 -15.94
C PRO A 168 5.54 -8.27 -17.34
N PHE A 169 6.37 -8.19 -18.40
CA PHE A 169 5.93 -8.17 -19.80
C PHE A 169 5.79 -9.56 -20.40
N ALA A 170 6.47 -10.56 -19.83
CA ALA A 170 6.38 -11.96 -20.22
C ALA A 170 6.37 -12.89 -18.98
N PRO A 171 5.37 -12.75 -18.09
CA PRO A 171 5.28 -13.54 -16.87
C PRO A 171 5.11 -15.02 -17.20
N GLN A 172 5.73 -15.87 -16.40
CA GLN A 172 5.54 -17.32 -16.44
C GLN A 172 4.82 -17.76 -15.16
N PRO A 173 4.00 -18.83 -15.21
CA PRO A 173 3.42 -19.41 -14.01
C PRO A 173 4.48 -19.74 -12.96
N CYS A 174 4.24 -19.34 -11.72
CA CYS A 174 5.08 -19.67 -10.57
C CYS A 174 4.23 -19.76 -9.30
N GLU A 175 4.84 -20.21 -8.20
CA GLU A 175 4.17 -20.29 -6.90
C GLU A 175 3.59 -18.92 -6.50
N PRO A 176 2.43 -18.90 -5.81
CA PRO A 176 1.77 -17.68 -5.36
C PRO A 176 2.46 -17.09 -4.12
N VAL A 177 3.79 -16.94 -4.18
CA VAL A 177 4.64 -16.46 -3.09
C VAL A 177 5.57 -15.39 -3.62
N LYS A 178 5.58 -14.24 -2.94
CA LYS A 178 6.38 -13.09 -3.35
C LYS A 178 7.04 -12.43 -2.15
N TYR A 179 8.33 -12.19 -2.27
CA TYR A 179 9.09 -11.42 -1.29
C TYR A 179 9.67 -10.18 -1.95
N VAL A 180 9.45 -9.03 -1.33
CA VAL A 180 10.10 -7.77 -1.72
C VAL A 180 10.61 -7.06 -0.48
N TRP A 181 11.82 -6.49 -0.57
CA TRP A 181 12.27 -5.49 0.39
C TRP A 181 11.78 -4.13 -0.05
N PHE A 182 11.32 -3.30 0.88
CA PHE A 182 10.90 -1.94 0.57
C PHE A 182 11.23 -0.97 1.69
N ARG A 183 11.43 0.30 1.33
CA ARG A 183 11.60 1.43 2.24
C ARG A 183 11.32 2.75 1.52
N ALA A 184 11.15 3.83 2.26
CA ALA A 184 11.21 5.18 1.76
C ALA A 184 12.62 5.49 1.20
N ALA A 185 12.66 6.17 0.05
CA ALA A 185 13.90 6.52 -0.64
C ALA A 185 14.54 7.79 -0.06
N GLY A 186 14.90 7.73 1.22
CA GLY A 186 15.51 8.82 1.99
C GLY A 186 15.18 8.73 3.48
N ASP A 187 15.73 9.66 4.26
CA ASP A 187 15.45 9.77 5.69
C ASP A 187 14.03 10.30 5.93
N LEU A 188 13.43 9.98 7.07
CA LEU A 188 12.13 10.54 7.48
C LEU A 188 12.22 11.22 8.85
N PRO A 189 11.35 12.21 9.14
CA PRO A 189 11.16 12.70 10.49
C PRO A 189 10.84 11.58 11.47
N ASP A 190 11.22 11.75 12.73
CA ASP A 190 10.91 10.80 13.81
C ASP A 190 9.46 10.97 14.30
N ASP A 191 8.52 10.80 13.38
CA ASP A 191 7.07 10.80 13.63
C ASP A 191 6.52 9.38 13.40
N PRO A 192 6.17 8.64 14.48
CA PRO A 192 5.63 7.30 14.38
C PRO A 192 4.37 7.20 13.52
N GLN A 193 3.54 8.25 13.47
CA GLN A 193 2.31 8.22 12.68
C GLN A 193 2.59 8.33 11.19
N LEU A 194 3.53 9.19 10.79
CA LEU A 194 3.97 9.33 9.40
C LEU A 194 4.44 7.99 8.83
N HIS A 195 5.23 7.23 9.60
CA HIS A 195 5.67 5.90 9.18
C HIS A 195 4.50 4.93 8.96
N LYS A 196 3.44 4.99 9.78
CA LYS A 196 2.24 4.16 9.58
C LYS A 196 1.43 4.59 8.36
N TYR A 197 1.34 5.89 8.07
CA TYR A 197 0.68 6.38 6.85
C TYR A 197 1.41 5.93 5.59
N LEU A 198 2.74 6.03 5.61
CA LEU A 198 3.61 5.58 4.52
C LEU A 198 3.57 4.07 4.35
N LEU A 199 3.47 3.29 5.44
CA LEU A 199 3.29 1.85 5.34
C LEU A 199 1.94 1.50 4.69
N ALA A 200 0.85 2.16 5.08
CA ALA A 200 -0.45 1.98 4.45
C ALA A 200 -0.46 2.39 2.97
N TYR A 201 0.33 3.40 2.60
CA TYR A 201 0.57 3.73 1.20
C TYR A 201 1.32 2.61 0.46
N ALA A 202 2.39 2.11 1.08
CA ALA A 202 3.26 1.12 0.46
C ALA A 202 2.64 -0.29 0.39
N SER A 203 1.74 -0.63 1.31
CA SER A 203 1.15 -1.98 1.42
C SER A 203 0.27 -2.37 0.23
N ASP A 204 -0.27 -1.41 -0.53
CA ASP A 204 -1.06 -1.66 -1.74
C ASP A 204 -0.18 -1.95 -2.97
N PHE A 205 1.14 -1.78 -2.89
CA PHE A 205 2.05 -2.28 -3.91
C PHE A 205 2.22 -3.79 -3.78
N ASN A 206 2.32 -4.47 -4.93
CA ASN A 206 2.67 -5.88 -5.07
C ASN A 206 1.68 -6.91 -4.48
N LEU A 207 0.88 -6.59 -3.45
CA LEU A 207 0.04 -7.54 -2.72
C LEU A 207 -0.92 -8.31 -3.63
N LEU A 208 -1.87 -7.62 -4.28
CA LEU A 208 -2.85 -8.27 -5.17
C LEU A 208 -2.20 -9.05 -6.31
N THR A 209 -1.06 -8.56 -6.85
CA THR A 209 -0.39 -9.21 -7.98
C THR A 209 0.19 -10.58 -7.64
N THR A 210 0.36 -10.91 -6.36
CA THR A 210 0.79 -12.24 -5.90
C THR A 210 -0.20 -13.31 -6.34
N SER A 211 -1.51 -13.03 -6.30
CA SER A 211 -2.55 -13.95 -6.78
C SER A 211 -2.52 -14.22 -8.28
N MET A 212 -1.81 -13.40 -9.05
CA MET A 212 -1.71 -13.53 -10.50
C MET A 212 -0.54 -14.45 -10.94
N GLN A 213 0.39 -14.74 -10.03
CA GLN A 213 1.61 -15.51 -10.30
C GLN A 213 1.35 -16.93 -10.82
N PRO A 214 0.45 -17.75 -10.22
CA PRO A 214 0.17 -19.10 -10.72
C PRO A 214 -0.41 -19.14 -12.12
N HIS A 215 -0.93 -18.01 -12.59
CA HIS A 215 -1.62 -17.90 -13.87
C HIS A 215 -0.72 -17.32 -14.97
N GLY A 216 0.53 -16.95 -14.65
CA GLY A 216 1.46 -16.38 -15.63
C GLY A 216 0.91 -15.11 -16.29
N VAL A 217 0.23 -14.26 -15.52
CA VAL A 217 -0.30 -12.96 -15.97
C VAL A 217 0.14 -11.85 -15.03
N SER A 218 0.11 -10.62 -15.51
CA SER A 218 0.45 -9.40 -14.78
C SER A 218 -0.54 -8.27 -15.12
N VAL A 219 -0.37 -7.12 -14.48
CA VAL A 219 -1.16 -5.92 -14.76
C VAL A 219 -0.82 -5.26 -16.11
N PHE A 220 0.23 -5.73 -16.80
CA PHE A 220 0.71 -5.14 -18.06
C PHE A 220 0.11 -5.80 -19.30
N GLN A 221 -0.52 -6.97 -19.19
CA GLN A 221 -1.26 -7.54 -20.31
C GLN A 221 -2.56 -6.76 -20.55
N LYS A 222 -2.77 -6.30 -21.78
CA LYS A 222 -3.92 -5.45 -22.17
C LYS A 222 -5.29 -6.08 -21.88
N PHE A 223 -5.36 -7.40 -21.88
CA PHE A 223 -6.59 -8.16 -21.61
C PHE A 223 -6.90 -8.31 -20.12
N MET A 224 -6.04 -7.82 -19.21
CA MET A 224 -6.25 -7.92 -17.78
C MET A 224 -7.02 -6.73 -17.23
N GLN A 225 -8.14 -7.00 -16.57
CA GLN A 225 -8.85 -6.05 -15.74
C GLN A 225 -8.56 -6.36 -14.27
N VAL A 226 -7.78 -5.49 -13.63
CA VAL A 226 -7.35 -5.64 -12.23
C VAL A 226 -7.78 -4.43 -11.40
N ALA A 227 -8.36 -4.68 -10.22
CA ALA A 227 -8.74 -3.63 -9.28
C ALA A 227 -8.80 -4.17 -7.84
N SER A 228 -8.31 -3.41 -6.87
CA SER A 228 -8.50 -3.69 -5.45
C SER A 228 -9.99 -3.60 -5.09
N LEU A 229 -10.49 -4.54 -4.27
CA LEU A 229 -11.86 -4.53 -3.75
C LEU A 229 -11.87 -4.09 -2.30
N ASP A 230 -10.96 -4.64 -1.49
CA ASP A 230 -10.74 -4.25 -0.11
C ASP A 230 -9.24 -4.14 0.21
N HIS A 231 -8.94 -3.66 1.41
CA HIS A 231 -7.61 -3.74 2.01
C HIS A 231 -7.76 -3.71 3.53
N SER A 232 -7.06 -4.61 4.21
CA SER A 232 -6.97 -4.65 5.66
C SER A 232 -5.51 -4.65 6.08
N LEU A 233 -5.19 -3.87 7.11
CA LEU A 233 -3.84 -3.71 7.64
C LEU A 233 -3.90 -3.72 9.17
N TRP A 234 -2.99 -4.45 9.79
CA TRP A 234 -2.81 -4.51 11.24
C TRP A 234 -1.39 -4.10 11.56
N PHE A 235 -1.22 -3.14 12.46
CA PHE A 235 0.07 -2.68 12.95
C PHE A 235 0.32 -3.32 14.31
N HIS A 236 1.40 -4.09 14.41
CA HIS A 236 1.72 -4.86 15.62
C HIS A 236 2.75 -4.16 16.50
N ARG A 237 3.58 -3.30 15.89
CA ARG A 237 4.71 -2.62 16.53
C ARG A 237 4.93 -1.23 15.91
N ASN A 238 5.76 -0.44 16.58
CA ASN A 238 6.38 0.73 15.94
C ASN A 238 7.29 0.26 14.81
N LEU A 239 7.39 1.08 13.77
CA LEU A 239 8.13 0.76 12.56
C LEU A 239 8.76 2.02 11.97
N ARG A 240 9.85 1.82 11.23
CA ARG A 240 10.52 2.86 10.46
C ARG A 240 10.41 2.55 8.98
N MET A 241 9.76 3.45 8.25
CA MET A 241 9.65 3.35 6.79
C MET A 241 10.94 3.75 6.07
N ASP A 242 11.85 4.47 6.71
CA ASP A 242 13.16 4.83 6.16
C ASP A 242 14.25 3.76 6.39
N ASP A 243 13.91 2.67 7.09
CA ASP A 243 14.70 1.43 7.15
C ASP A 243 14.01 0.32 6.33
N TRP A 244 14.76 -0.72 6.01
CA TRP A 244 14.26 -1.83 5.20
C TRP A 244 13.21 -2.66 5.92
N LEU A 245 12.09 -2.86 5.24
CA LEU A 245 11.03 -3.79 5.62
C LEU A 245 10.93 -4.90 4.57
N LEU A 246 10.77 -6.15 5.03
CA LEU A 246 10.49 -7.29 4.17
C LEU A 246 8.97 -7.47 4.07
N TYR A 247 8.45 -7.42 2.86
CA TYR A 247 7.05 -7.73 2.56
C TYR A 247 6.95 -9.18 2.06
N ALA A 248 6.53 -10.09 2.93
CA ALA A 248 6.35 -11.50 2.63
C ALA A 248 4.88 -11.78 2.30
N MET A 249 4.58 -12.05 1.03
CA MET A 249 3.21 -12.21 0.51
C MET A 249 2.94 -13.64 0.06
N ASP A 250 1.73 -14.14 0.33
CA ASP A 250 1.16 -15.36 -0.24
C ASP A 250 -0.24 -15.12 -0.82
N SER A 251 -0.63 -15.93 -1.79
CA SER A 251 -2.01 -15.99 -2.29
C SER A 251 -2.59 -17.39 -2.16
N PRO A 252 -3.34 -17.68 -1.09
CA PRO A 252 -3.88 -19.02 -0.86
C PRO A 252 -5.09 -19.34 -1.75
N TRP A 253 -5.68 -18.35 -2.44
CA TRP A 253 -6.88 -18.57 -3.25
C TRP A 253 -7.04 -17.56 -4.39
N ALA A 254 -7.47 -18.07 -5.56
CA ALA A 254 -7.99 -17.27 -6.66
C ALA A 254 -9.13 -18.02 -7.35
N GLY A 255 -10.18 -17.30 -7.74
CA GLY A 255 -11.37 -17.88 -8.36
C GLY A 255 -12.47 -16.84 -8.57
N ASN A 256 -13.47 -17.14 -9.39
CA ASN A 256 -14.58 -16.22 -9.66
C ASN A 256 -14.12 -14.80 -10.09
N ALA A 257 -13.06 -14.74 -10.89
CA ALA A 257 -12.38 -13.51 -11.31
C ALA A 257 -11.85 -12.64 -10.15
N ARG A 258 -11.56 -13.25 -8.99
CA ARG A 258 -10.94 -12.60 -7.84
C ARG A 258 -9.68 -13.32 -7.43
N GLY A 259 -8.78 -12.59 -6.80
CA GLY A 259 -7.59 -13.11 -6.15
C GLY A 259 -7.51 -12.59 -4.72
N PHE A 260 -7.18 -13.49 -3.78
CA PHE A 260 -6.99 -13.15 -2.38
C PHE A 260 -5.52 -13.28 -2.03
N SER A 261 -4.93 -12.23 -1.47
CA SER A 261 -3.53 -12.19 -1.06
C SER A 261 -3.40 -11.69 0.37
N ARG A 262 -2.44 -12.24 1.09
CA ARG A 262 -2.10 -11.84 2.46
C ARG A 262 -0.62 -11.61 2.56
N ALA A 263 -0.21 -10.94 3.63
CA ALA A 263 1.19 -10.68 3.87
C ALA A 263 1.55 -10.43 5.32
N SER A 264 2.80 -10.74 5.62
CA SER A 264 3.51 -10.40 6.85
C SER A 264 4.63 -9.43 6.51
N ILE A 265 4.76 -8.36 7.30
CA ILE A 265 5.77 -7.31 7.09
C ILE A 265 6.73 -7.34 8.27
N TYR A 266 8.01 -7.57 7.98
CA TYR A 266 9.08 -7.69 8.98
C TYR A 266 10.07 -6.54 8.86
N ASN A 267 10.69 -6.13 9.96
CA ASN A 267 11.90 -5.30 9.90
C ASN A 267 13.16 -6.16 9.65
N ARG A 268 14.32 -5.51 9.52
CA ARG A 268 15.59 -6.21 9.28
C ARG A 268 16.00 -7.18 10.39
N GLN A 269 15.53 -6.93 11.61
CA GLN A 269 15.79 -7.75 12.78
C GLN A 269 14.86 -8.97 12.84
N GLY A 270 13.93 -9.12 11.90
CA GLY A 270 12.97 -10.22 11.85
C GLY A 270 11.74 -10.02 12.73
N GLU A 271 11.51 -8.82 13.26
CA GLU A 271 10.32 -8.51 14.05
C GLU A 271 9.12 -8.28 13.13
N LEU A 272 8.01 -8.95 13.40
CA LEU A 272 6.76 -8.77 12.66
C LEU A 272 6.13 -7.42 13.05
N VAL A 273 6.23 -6.41 12.17
CA VAL A 273 5.75 -5.05 12.45
C VAL A 273 4.31 -4.82 11.98
N ALA A 274 3.88 -5.52 10.93
CA ALA A 274 2.53 -5.42 10.42
C ALA A 274 2.07 -6.67 9.66
N SER A 275 0.77 -6.77 9.40
CA SER A 275 0.18 -7.78 8.50
C SER A 275 -0.89 -7.14 7.62
N ALA A 276 -1.04 -7.65 6.40
CA ALA A 276 -2.01 -7.14 5.44
C ALA A 276 -2.81 -8.26 4.79
N ALA A 277 -4.02 -7.95 4.32
CA ALA A 277 -4.85 -8.83 3.51
C ALA A 277 -5.68 -8.01 2.52
N GLN A 278 -5.88 -8.56 1.33
CA GLN A 278 -6.57 -7.89 0.23
C GLN A 278 -7.18 -8.91 -0.73
N GLU A 279 -8.46 -8.73 -1.05
CA GLU A 279 -9.10 -9.30 -2.22
C GLU A 279 -9.16 -8.26 -3.34
N GLY A 280 -8.96 -8.70 -4.57
CA GLY A 280 -9.10 -7.85 -5.75
C GLY A 280 -9.74 -8.59 -6.91
N LEU A 281 -10.32 -7.82 -7.83
CA LEU A 281 -10.72 -8.29 -9.14
C LEU A 281 -9.46 -8.63 -9.95
N THR A 282 -9.40 -9.84 -10.48
CA THR A 282 -8.37 -10.34 -11.40
C THR A 282 -9.06 -11.04 -12.57
N ARG A 283 -9.51 -10.25 -13.55
CA ARG A 283 -10.37 -10.72 -14.64
C ARG A 283 -9.66 -10.69 -15.99
N VAL A 284 -9.70 -11.80 -16.72
CA VAL A 284 -9.38 -11.84 -18.15
C VAL A 284 -10.57 -11.31 -18.94
N ARG A 285 -10.34 -10.30 -19.77
CA ARG A 285 -11.32 -9.70 -20.67
C ARG A 285 -11.01 -10.14 -22.10
N GLU A 286 -11.74 -11.14 -22.58
CA GLU A 286 -11.62 -11.64 -23.96
C GLU A 286 -11.92 -10.53 -24.99
N ASP A 287 -12.82 -9.60 -24.65
CA ASP A 287 -13.15 -8.43 -25.46
C ASP A 287 -12.04 -7.36 -25.50
N TRP A 288 -10.97 -7.50 -24.71
CA TRP A 288 -9.82 -6.59 -24.67
C TRP A 288 -8.54 -7.19 -25.30
N LYS A 289 -8.61 -8.45 -25.77
CA LYS A 289 -7.51 -9.07 -26.54
C LYS A 289 -7.41 -8.45 -27.93
#